data_AF-A0A7C5MCP0-F1
#
_entry.id   AF-A0A7C5MCP0-F1
#
_cell.length_a   1.000
_cell.length_b   1.000
_cell.length_c   1.000
_cell.angle_alpha   90.00
_cell.angle_beta   90.00
_cell.angle_gamma   90.00
#
_symmetry.space_group_name_H-M   'P 1'
#
loop_
_entity.id
_entity.type
_entity.pdbx_description
1 polymer ?
#
loop_
_entity_poly.entity_id
_entity_poly.type
_entity_poly.pdbx_seq_one_letter_code
_entity_poly.pdbx_strand_id
1 'polypeptide(L)'
;SVFAGPSGVGKSTLLNTLEPGFKLKTGELSAGIGRGRHTTRFAQLLPLSGGGFVVDTPGFSLTDLTGVEPAELRYCFREFLLFEPECRFTSCLHIHEPDCAVKAAVQDGKIAVQRYRSYTKLFEELRNRKD
;
A
#
# COMPACT_ATOMS: atom_id res chain seq x y z
N SER A 1 15.58 -5.64 -3.80
CA SER A 1 14.10 -5.55 -3.84
C SER A 1 13.48 -6.05 -2.55
N VAL A 2 12.21 -5.75 -2.28
CA VAL A 2 11.46 -6.28 -1.12
C VAL A 2 10.11 -6.83 -1.58
N PHE A 3 9.67 -7.94 -1.01
CA PHE A 3 8.33 -8.48 -1.25
C PHE A 3 7.42 -8.03 -0.12
N ALA A 4 6.37 -7.30 -0.47
CA ALA A 4 5.42 -6.73 0.47
C ALA A 4 4.00 -7.17 0.11
N GLY A 5 3.17 -7.41 1.12
CA GLY A 5 1.78 -7.77 0.93
C GLY A 5 1.19 -8.49 2.13
N PRO A 6 -0.14 -8.69 2.17
CA PRO A 6 -0.81 -9.32 3.30
C PRO A 6 -0.26 -10.69 3.68
N SER A 7 -0.51 -11.10 4.93
CA SER A 7 -0.20 -12.46 5.37
C SER A 7 -0.96 -13.49 4.53
N GLY A 8 -0.27 -14.55 4.09
CA GLY A 8 -0.86 -15.62 3.27
C GLY A 8 -1.04 -15.31 1.78
N VAL A 9 -0.61 -14.15 1.28
CA VAL A 9 -0.71 -13.80 -0.16
C VAL A 9 0.25 -14.60 -1.07
N GLY A 10 1.13 -15.43 -0.50
CA GLY A 10 2.03 -16.30 -1.26
C GLY A 10 3.44 -15.75 -1.52
N LYS A 11 3.91 -14.74 -0.78
CA LYS A 11 5.27 -14.13 -0.95
C LYS A 11 6.40 -15.17 -0.97
N SER A 12 6.49 -16.00 0.07
CA SER A 12 7.56 -17.00 0.19
C SER A 12 7.42 -18.14 -0.83
N THR A 13 6.19 -18.49 -1.22
CA THR A 13 5.94 -19.45 -2.31
C THR A 13 6.44 -18.91 -3.65
N LEU A 14 6.17 -17.64 -3.94
CA LEU A 14 6.66 -16.98 -5.15
C LEU A 14 8.20 -16.92 -5.15
N LEU A 15 8.82 -16.58 -4.02
CA LEU A 15 10.29 -16.55 -3.90
C LEU A 15 10.94 -17.92 -4.13
N ASN A 16 10.39 -19.00 -3.55
CA ASN A 16 10.89 -20.37 -3.81
C ASN A 16 10.73 -20.78 -5.29
N THR A 17 9.74 -20.22 -6.00
CA THR A 17 9.51 -20.50 -7.43
C THR A 17 10.52 -19.75 -8.30
N LEU A 18 10.84 -18.51 -7.95
CA LEU A 18 11.76 -17.66 -8.70
C LEU A 18 13.23 -18.06 -8.50
N GLU A 19 13.59 -18.57 -7.33
CA GLU A 19 14.96 -18.99 -7.00
C GLU A 19 14.96 -20.44 -6.52
N PRO A 20 15.29 -21.42 -7.37
CA PRO A 20 15.27 -22.84 -7.03
C PRO A 20 16.14 -23.23 -5.82
N GLY A 21 17.15 -22.41 -5.50
CA GLY A 21 18.02 -22.60 -4.33
C GLY A 21 17.38 -22.20 -3.00
N PHE A 22 16.27 -21.47 -3.02
CA PHE A 22 15.59 -21.04 -1.80
C PHE A 22 14.75 -22.18 -1.21
N LYS A 23 14.79 -22.29 0.12
CA LYS A 23 14.00 -23.25 0.92
C LYS A 23 13.24 -22.51 2.02
N LEU A 24 12.55 -21.43 1.65
CA LEU A 24 11.77 -20.64 2.59
C LEU A 24 10.61 -21.48 3.14
N LYS A 25 10.33 -21.33 4.44
CA LYS A 25 9.22 -22.02 5.10
C LYS A 25 7.89 -21.52 4.54
N THR A 26 7.16 -22.39 3.86
CA THR A 26 5.77 -22.17 3.44
C THR A 26 4.82 -22.98 4.33
N GLY A 27 3.54 -22.62 4.38
CA GLY A 27 2.52 -23.36 5.13
C GLY A 27 1.13 -23.14 4.54
N GLU A 28 0.18 -24.02 4.86
CA GLU A 28 -1.20 -23.94 4.40
C GLU A 28 -2.00 -22.81 5.11
N LEU A 29 -3.03 -22.30 4.44
CA LEU A 29 -3.96 -21.32 5.00
C LEU A 29 -4.72 -21.93 6.19
N SER A 30 -4.92 -21.19 7.29
CA SER A 30 -5.69 -21.72 8.42
C SER A 30 -7.18 -21.76 8.10
N ALA A 31 -7.77 -22.96 8.14
CA ALA A 31 -9.16 -23.23 7.74
C ALA A 31 -10.23 -22.54 8.62
N GLY A 32 -9.85 -21.94 9.75
CA GLY A 32 -10.81 -21.45 10.76
C GLY A 32 -11.11 -19.94 10.77
N ILE A 33 -10.32 -19.08 10.12
CA ILE A 33 -10.41 -17.62 10.35
C ILE A 33 -10.27 -16.75 9.08
N GLY A 34 -10.05 -17.35 7.90
CA GLY A 34 -9.91 -16.59 6.64
C GLY A 34 -8.74 -15.60 6.61
N ARG A 35 -7.78 -15.71 7.55
CA ARG A 35 -6.55 -14.90 7.61
C ARG A 35 -5.33 -15.81 7.41
N GLY A 36 -4.41 -15.41 6.54
CA GLY A 36 -3.16 -16.13 6.31
C GLY A 36 -2.32 -16.25 7.57
N ARG A 37 -1.77 -17.45 7.84
CA ARG A 37 -0.85 -17.70 8.95
C ARG A 37 0.51 -17.06 8.62
N HIS A 38 1.03 -16.23 9.53
CA HIS A 38 2.37 -15.64 9.37
C HIS A 38 3.44 -16.73 9.56
N THR A 39 3.94 -17.31 8.49
CA THR A 39 5.03 -18.31 8.54
C THR A 39 6.39 -17.63 8.64
N THR A 40 6.60 -16.50 7.94
CA THR A 40 7.79 -15.65 8.04
C THR A 40 7.64 -14.66 9.20
N ARG A 41 8.48 -14.79 10.24
CA ARG A 41 8.43 -13.96 11.47
C ARG A 41 9.46 -12.82 11.52
N PHE A 42 10.47 -12.85 10.66
CA PHE A 42 11.54 -11.87 10.61
C PHE A 42 11.86 -11.52 9.15
N ALA A 43 12.34 -10.30 8.91
CA ALA A 43 12.84 -9.93 7.59
C ALA A 43 14.18 -10.65 7.33
N GLN A 44 14.31 -11.27 6.15
CA GLN A 44 15.54 -11.97 5.76
C GLN A 44 16.04 -11.44 4.43
N LEU A 45 17.31 -11.04 4.36
CA LEU A 45 18.00 -10.65 3.13
C LEU A 45 18.55 -11.91 2.44
N LEU A 46 18.08 -12.17 1.22
CA LEU A 46 18.39 -13.37 0.45
C LEU A 46 19.15 -12.98 -0.83
N PRO A 47 20.32 -13.56 -1.10
CA PRO A 47 21.05 -13.32 -2.34
C PRO A 47 20.36 -14.01 -3.52
N LEU A 48 20.27 -13.31 -4.66
CA LEU A 48 19.74 -13.86 -5.91
C LEU A 48 20.86 -14.47 -6.75
N SER A 49 20.57 -15.54 -7.49
CA SER A 49 21.56 -16.22 -8.34
C SER A 49 22.03 -15.34 -9.49
N GLY A 50 21.16 -14.47 -10.01
CA GLY A 50 21.48 -13.45 -11.01
C GLY A 50 22.18 -12.19 -10.46
N GLY A 51 22.52 -12.17 -9.18
CA GLY A 51 23.11 -11.02 -8.49
C GLY A 51 22.06 -10.10 -7.83
N GLY A 52 22.51 -9.41 -6.77
CA GLY A 52 21.64 -8.58 -5.93
C GLY A 52 20.93 -9.37 -4.83
N PHE A 53 19.98 -8.70 -4.16
CA PHE A 53 19.31 -9.25 -3.00
C PHE A 53 17.80 -8.97 -2.99
N VAL A 54 17.05 -9.89 -2.40
CA VAL A 54 15.63 -9.74 -2.10
C VAL A 54 15.39 -9.91 -0.61
N VAL A 55 14.51 -9.08 -0.04
CA VAL A 55 14.08 -9.23 1.35
C VAL A 55 12.72 -9.94 1.38
N ASP A 56 12.65 -11.13 1.99
CA ASP A 56 11.37 -11.73 2.41
C ASP A 56 10.94 -11.08 3.72
N THR A 57 9.71 -10.57 3.78
CA THR A 57 9.18 -9.86 4.94
C THR A 57 7.95 -10.56 5.49
N PRO A 58 7.70 -10.49 6.81
CA PRO A 58 6.41 -10.85 7.37
C PRO A 58 5.29 -10.14 6.63
N GLY A 59 4.19 -10.83 6.35
CA GLY A 59 3.01 -10.14 5.81
C GLY A 59 2.49 -9.12 6.83
N PHE A 60 2.01 -7.98 6.35
CA PHE A 60 1.30 -7.01 7.18
C PHE A 60 -0.20 -7.30 7.20
N SER A 61 -0.89 -7.08 8.32
CA SER A 61 -2.35 -7.23 8.42
C SER A 61 -3.07 -5.90 8.17
N LEU A 62 -2.45 -4.79 8.54
CA LEU A 62 -2.82 -3.43 8.18
C LEU A 62 -1.56 -2.67 7.77
N THR A 63 -1.68 -1.82 6.76
CA THR A 63 -0.71 -0.76 6.52
C THR A 63 -0.83 0.25 7.65
N ASP A 64 0.12 0.21 8.58
CA ASP A 64 0.30 1.30 9.50
C ASP A 64 0.75 2.53 8.72
N LEU A 65 0.05 3.65 8.91
CA LEU A 65 0.37 4.93 8.28
C LEU A 65 1.01 5.90 9.29
N THR A 66 1.56 5.36 10.39
CA THR A 66 2.27 6.14 11.39
C THR A 66 3.36 6.96 10.73
N GLY A 67 3.41 8.25 11.07
CA GLY A 67 4.34 9.22 10.48
C GLY A 67 3.89 9.85 9.16
N VAL A 68 2.68 9.53 8.65
CA VAL A 68 2.06 10.27 7.54
C VAL A 68 1.05 11.26 8.11
N GLU A 69 1.33 12.55 7.96
CA GLU A 69 0.35 13.58 8.34
C GLU A 69 -0.84 13.57 7.35
N PRO A 70 -2.09 13.84 7.81
CA PRO A 70 -3.25 13.87 6.93
C PRO A 70 -3.07 14.77 5.70
N ALA A 71 -2.37 15.90 5.87
CA ALA A 71 -2.08 16.84 4.79
C ALA A 71 -1.09 16.30 3.74
N GLU A 72 -0.24 15.35 4.12
CA GLU A 72 0.77 14.75 3.24
C GLU A 72 0.21 13.58 2.43
N LEU A 73 -0.91 12.99 2.88
CA LEU A 73 -1.54 11.84 2.21
C LEU A 73 -1.79 12.08 0.72
N ARG A 74 -2.09 13.33 0.32
CA ARG A 74 -2.33 13.71 -1.08
C ARG A 74 -1.16 13.35 -2.00
N TYR A 75 0.07 13.42 -1.49
CA TYR A 75 1.28 13.09 -2.24
C TYR A 75 1.49 11.58 -2.41
N CYS A 76 0.78 10.74 -1.65
CA CYS A 76 0.82 9.29 -1.79
C CYS A 76 -0.10 8.76 -2.91
N PHE A 77 -0.90 9.63 -3.53
CA PHE A 77 -1.81 9.30 -4.63
C PHE A 77 -1.29 9.92 -5.93
N ARG A 78 -0.47 9.16 -6.68
CA ARG A 78 0.26 9.64 -7.86
C ARG A 78 -0.64 10.30 -8.90
N GLU A 79 -1.84 9.79 -9.08
CA GLU A 79 -2.82 10.32 -10.03
C GLU A 79 -3.28 11.75 -9.70
N PHE A 80 -3.18 12.19 -8.44
CA PHE A 80 -3.55 13.55 -8.05
C PHE A 80 -2.53 14.58 -8.51
N LEU A 81 -1.25 14.20 -8.57
CA LEU A 81 -0.13 15.08 -8.94
C LEU A 81 -0.32 15.73 -10.33
N LEU A 82 -1.10 15.09 -11.21
CA LEU A 82 -1.41 15.62 -12.54
C LEU A 82 -2.43 16.76 -12.52
N PHE A 83 -3.29 16.83 -11.51
CA PHE A 83 -4.41 17.78 -11.42
C PHE A 83 -4.25 18.76 -10.26
N GLU A 84 -3.41 18.46 -9.28
CA GLU A 84 -3.09 19.35 -8.15
C GLU A 84 -2.71 20.78 -8.55
N PRO A 85 -1.88 21.01 -9.60
CA PRO A 85 -1.52 22.36 -10.02
C PRO A 85 -2.71 23.21 -10.49
N GLU A 86 -3.82 22.58 -10.88
CA GLU A 86 -5.05 23.25 -11.34
C GLU A 86 -6.05 23.51 -10.21
N CYS A 87 -5.76 23.07 -8.98
CA CYS A 87 -6.61 23.36 -7.85
C CYS A 87 -6.57 24.85 -7.49
N ARG A 88 -7.74 25.42 -7.17
CA ARG A 88 -7.87 26.81 -6.73
C ARG A 88 -6.98 27.16 -5.54
N PHE A 89 -6.77 26.21 -4.63
CA PHE A 89 -5.97 26.39 -3.41
C PHE A 89 -4.71 25.53 -3.46
N THR A 90 -3.55 26.11 -3.16
CA THR A 90 -2.27 25.39 -3.04
C THR A 90 -2.27 24.38 -1.88
N SER A 91 -3.06 24.67 -0.84
CA SER A 91 -3.29 23.81 0.31
C SER A 91 -4.46 22.84 0.14
N CYS A 92 -5.00 22.69 -1.08
CA CYS A 92 -6.15 21.81 -1.33
C CYS A 92 -5.86 20.37 -0.89
N LEU A 93 -6.67 19.85 0.03
CA LEU A 93 -6.64 18.47 0.49
C LEU A 93 -7.58 17.58 -0.33
N HIS A 94 -8.28 18.13 -1.32
CA HIS A 94 -9.21 17.40 -2.19
C HIS A 94 -10.35 16.71 -1.44
N ILE A 95 -10.73 17.24 -0.27
CA ILE A 95 -11.83 16.73 0.57
C ILE A 95 -13.03 17.66 0.42
N HIS A 96 -13.02 18.79 1.11
CA HIS A 96 -14.16 19.72 1.19
C HIS A 96 -14.01 20.94 0.29
N GLU A 97 -12.82 21.15 -0.28
CA GLU A 97 -12.48 22.37 -1.02
C GLU A 97 -13.38 22.54 -2.25
N PRO A 98 -13.96 23.75 -2.46
CA PRO A 98 -14.64 24.05 -3.71
C PRO A 98 -13.63 24.14 -4.85
N ASP A 99 -14.11 23.99 -6.09
CA ASP A 99 -13.29 24.15 -7.30
C ASP A 99 -12.00 23.32 -7.30
N CYS A 100 -12.10 22.07 -6.82
CA CYS A 100 -10.99 21.14 -6.73
C CYS A 100 -10.82 20.37 -8.05
N ALA A 101 -9.70 20.57 -8.73
CA ALA A 101 -9.39 19.93 -10.01
C ALA A 101 -9.29 18.39 -9.89
N VAL A 102 -8.83 17.87 -8.74
CA VAL A 102 -8.85 16.42 -8.47
C VAL A 102 -10.29 15.89 -8.43
N LYS A 103 -11.22 16.57 -7.75
CA LYS A 103 -12.64 16.16 -7.71
C LYS A 103 -13.29 16.26 -9.09
N ALA A 104 -12.97 17.29 -9.88
CA ALA A 104 -13.43 17.39 -11.27
C ALA A 104 -12.87 16.25 -12.14
N ALA A 105 -11.58 15.92 -12.01
CA ALA A 105 -10.97 14.81 -12.73
C ALA A 105 -11.58 13.44 -12.35
N VAL A 106 -12.04 13.27 -11.10
CA VAL A 106 -12.82 12.09 -10.69
C VAL A 106 -14.19 12.06 -11.38
N GLN A 107 -14.88 13.20 -11.46
CA GLN A 107 -16.18 13.29 -12.15
C GLN A 107 -16.06 13.04 -13.66
N ASP A 108 -14.98 13.52 -14.27
CA ASP A 108 -14.65 13.31 -15.69
C ASP A 108 -14.15 11.89 -16.00
N GLY A 109 -13.98 11.03 -14.99
CA GLY A 109 -13.46 9.66 -15.15
C GLY A 109 -11.95 9.57 -15.44
N LYS A 110 -11.21 10.69 -15.33
CA LYS A 110 -9.75 10.74 -15.48
C LYS A 110 -9.03 10.15 -14.26
N ILE A 111 -9.66 10.23 -13.09
CA ILE A 111 -9.26 9.50 -11.87
C ILE A 111 -10.33 8.47 -11.55
N ALA A 112 -9.90 7.23 -11.27
CA ALA A 112 -10.83 6.18 -10.86
C ALA A 112 -11.53 6.53 -9.54
N VAL A 113 -12.86 6.44 -9.51
CA VAL A 113 -13.68 6.72 -8.33
C VAL A 113 -13.25 5.88 -7.12
N GLN A 114 -12.86 4.63 -7.33
CA GLN A 114 -12.37 3.73 -6.27
C GLN A 114 -11.11 4.29 -5.60
N ARG A 115 -10.21 4.90 -6.36
CA ARG A 115 -8.98 5.49 -5.83
C ARG A 115 -9.28 6.72 -4.97
N TYR A 116 -10.16 7.59 -5.44
CA TYR A 116 -10.61 8.74 -4.64
C TYR A 116 -11.33 8.30 -3.36
N ARG A 117 -12.16 7.25 -3.41
CA ARG A 117 -12.78 6.67 -2.20
C ARG A 117 -11.76 6.10 -1.22
N SER A 118 -10.71 5.43 -1.72
CA SER A 118 -9.60 4.97 -0.87
C SER A 118 -8.89 6.15 -0.21
N TYR A 119 -8.63 7.23 -0.96
CA TYR A 119 -8.03 8.45 -0.43
C TYR A 119 -8.85 9.06 0.71
N THR A 120 -10.14 9.33 0.48
CA THR A 120 -10.99 9.96 1.50
C THR A 120 -11.11 9.10 2.75
N LYS A 121 -11.22 7.78 2.59
CA LYS A 121 -11.26 6.85 3.71
C LYS A 121 -9.97 6.90 4.55
N LEU A 122 -8.81 6.84 3.90
CA LEU A 122 -7.51 6.89 4.59
C LEU A 122 -7.29 8.27 5.23
N PHE A 123 -7.74 9.34 4.59
CA PHE A 123 -7.68 10.69 5.15
C PHE A 123 -8.48 10.81 6.45
N GLU A 124 -9.69 10.26 6.46
CA GLU A 124 -10.53 10.20 7.67
C GLU A 124 -9.91 9.33 8.76
N GLU A 125 -9.36 8.15 8.40
CA GLU A 125 -8.67 7.28 9.34
C GLU A 125 -7.47 7.99 9.98
N LEU A 126 -6.65 8.70 9.21
CA LEU A 126 -5.52 9.49 9.71
C LEU A 126 -5.98 10.63 10.63
N ARG A 127 -7.00 11.39 10.23
CA ARG A 127 -7.53 12.51 11.03
C ARG A 127 -8.13 12.05 12.37
N ASN A 128 -8.67 10.83 12.41
CA ASN A 128 -9.31 10.28 13.60
C ASN A 128 -8.37 9.49 14.52
N ARG A 129 -7.07 9.39 14.18
CA ARG A 129 -6.08 8.82 15.10
C ARG A 129 -5.98 9.70 16.33
N LYS A 130 -6.14 9.08 17.50
CA LYS A 130 -5.74 9.68 18.78
C LYS A 130 -4.31 9.22 19.03
N ASP A 131 -3.43 10.16 19.35
CA ASP A 131 -2.08 9.88 19.83
C ASP A 131 -2.12 8.97 21.08
#